data_AF-A0A3A5MDQ3-F1
#
_entry.id   AF-A0A3A5MDQ3-F1
#
_cell.length_a   1.000
_cell.length_b   1.000
_cell.length_c   1.000
_cell.angle_alpha   90.00
_cell.angle_beta   90.00
_cell.angle_gamma   90.00
#
_symmetry.space_group_name_H-M   'P 1'
#
loop_
_entity.id
_entity.type
_entity.pdbx_description
1 polymer ?
#
loop_
_entity_poly.entity_id
_entity_poly.type
_entity_poly.pdbx_seq_one_letter_code
_entity_poly.pdbx_strand_id
1 'polypeptide(L)' 'MVNVSVVVDDGHADDLDRVAERLRASGMAVDAVLDEVGIITGSVRPQDLAAVQEVEGVASVTADRQVSLPPPDSDIQ' A
#
# COMPACT_ATOMS: atom_id res chain seq x y z
N MET A 1 -10.38 -7.17 3.36
CA MET A 1 -9.00 -6.63 3.23
C MET A 1 -9.10 -5.37 2.40
N VAL A 2 -8.19 -4.42 2.61
CA VAL A 2 -8.14 -3.15 1.86
C VAL A 2 -6.91 -3.19 0.99
N ASN A 3 -7.06 -2.80 -0.28
CA ASN A 3 -5.93 -2.71 -1.19
C ASN A 3 -5.07 -1.51 -0.78
N VAL A 4 -3.77 -1.69 -0.80
CA VAL A 4 -2.80 -0.67 -0.43
C VAL A 4 -1.66 -0.65 -1.44
N SER A 5 -1.18 0.54 -1.72
CA SER A 5 0.03 0.81 -2.49
C SER A 5 1.04 1.46 -1.56
N VAL A 6 2.23 0.87 -1.46
CA VAL A 6 3.31 1.28 -0.59
C VAL A 6 4.43 1.83 -1.46
N VAL A 7 4.85 3.05 -1.18
CA VAL A 7 6.02 3.67 -1.82
C VAL A 7 7.22 3.42 -0.93
N VAL A 8 8.29 2.90 -1.52
CA VAL A 8 9.55 2.62 -0.84
C VAL A 8 10.49 3.81 -0.99
N ASP A 9 11.26 4.10 0.05
CA ASP A 9 12.26 5.16 0.05
C ASP A 9 13.46 4.82 -0.87
N ASP A 10 14.03 5.84 -1.53
CA ASP A 10 15.15 5.68 -2.47
C ASP A 10 16.39 5.00 -1.83
N GLY A 11 16.58 5.15 -0.51
CA GLY A 11 17.67 4.48 0.22
C GLY A 11 17.50 2.97 0.36
N HIS A 12 16.31 2.44 0.04
CA HIS A 12 15.96 1.02 0.12
C HIS A 12 15.44 0.46 -1.22
N ALA A 13 15.50 1.25 -2.30
CA ALA A 13 15.04 0.83 -3.63
C ALA A 13 15.81 -0.39 -4.17
N ASP A 14 17.10 -0.52 -3.83
CA ASP A 14 17.92 -1.68 -4.21
C ASP A 14 17.59 -2.96 -3.41
N ASP A 15 16.80 -2.86 -2.33
CA ASP A 15 16.47 -3.96 -1.41
C ASP A 15 14.94 -4.10 -1.22
N LEU A 16 14.18 -3.83 -2.30
CA LEU A 16 12.72 -3.93 -2.36
C LEU A 16 12.18 -5.29 -1.91
N ASP A 17 12.88 -6.37 -2.21
CA ASP A 17 12.50 -7.72 -1.79
C ASP A 17 12.49 -7.84 -0.26
N ARG A 18 13.49 -7.23 0.41
CA ARG A 18 13.57 -7.19 1.87
C ARG A 18 12.47 -6.33 2.48
N VAL A 19 12.12 -5.22 1.84
CA VAL A 19 10.97 -4.41 2.25
C VAL A 19 9.67 -5.21 2.08
N ALA A 20 9.50 -5.93 0.96
CA ALA A 20 8.35 -6.80 0.73
C ALA A 20 8.23 -7.91 1.78
N GLU A 21 9.33 -8.51 2.22
CA GLU A 21 9.34 -9.47 3.33
C GLU A 21 8.89 -8.85 4.66
N ARG A 22 9.38 -7.65 4.99
CA ARG A 22 8.97 -6.92 6.19
C ARG A 22 7.48 -6.56 6.17
N LEU A 23 6.97 -6.15 5.00
CA LEU A 23 5.55 -5.90 4.76
C LEU A 23 4.71 -7.17 4.97
N ARG A 24 5.19 -8.33 4.48
CA ARG A 24 4.53 -9.61 4.73
C ARG A 24 4.50 -9.96 6.22
N ALA A 25 5.61 -9.72 6.92
CA ALA A 25 5.70 -9.97 8.36
C ALA A 25 4.78 -9.05 9.18
N SER A 26 4.52 -7.82 8.73
CA SER A 26 3.58 -6.90 9.37
C SER A 26 2.10 -7.19 9.06
N GLY A 27 1.82 -8.15 8.18
CA GLY A 27 0.47 -8.63 7.88
C GLY A 27 -0.09 -8.15 6.54
N MET A 28 0.72 -7.53 5.69
CA MET A 28 0.35 -7.19 4.32
C MET A 28 0.54 -8.41 3.39
N ALA A 29 -0.48 -8.74 2.61
CA ALA A 29 -0.36 -9.65 1.49
C ALA A 29 0.16 -8.87 0.27
N VAL A 30 1.39 -9.13 -0.14
CA VAL A 30 2.00 -8.48 -1.32
C VAL A 30 1.48 -9.14 -2.60
N ASP A 31 0.92 -8.33 -3.49
CA ASP A 31 0.37 -8.75 -4.78
C ASP A 31 1.40 -8.56 -5.91
N ALA A 32 2.04 -7.39 -5.96
CA ALA A 32 3.09 -7.10 -6.95
C ALA A 32 4.15 -6.15 -6.39
N VAL A 33 5.37 -6.29 -6.92
CA VAL A 33 6.48 -5.37 -6.67
C VAL A 33 6.79 -4.71 -8.00
N LEU A 34 6.64 -3.39 -8.06
CA LEU A 34 6.98 -2.55 -9.20
C LEU A 34 8.33 -1.89 -8.89
N ASP A 35 9.39 -2.64 -9.17
CA ASP A 35 10.77 -2.30 -8.83
C ASP A 35 11.29 -1.07 -9.57
N GLU A 36 10.95 -0.91 -10.85
CA GLU A 36 11.36 0.26 -11.66
C GLU A 36 10.89 1.61 -11.08
N VAL A 37 9.83 1.60 -10.26
CA VAL A 37 9.23 2.80 -9.65
C VAL A 37 9.24 2.77 -8.13
N GLY A 38 9.79 1.73 -7.49
CA GLY A 38 9.85 1.61 -6.04
C GLY A 38 8.49 1.45 -5.35
N ILE A 39 7.50 0.81 -6.00
CA ILE A 39 6.15 0.66 -5.45
C ILE A 39 5.82 -0.80 -5.18
N ILE A 40 5.30 -1.11 -4.00
CA ILE A 40 4.80 -2.44 -3.64
C ILE A 40 3.28 -2.34 -3.48
N THR A 41 2.53 -3.12 -4.25
CA THR A 41 1.08 -3.21 -4.12
C THR A 41 0.67 -4.49 -3.39
N GLY A 42 -0.44 -4.41 -2.69
CA GLY A 42 -0.94 -5.54 -1.94
C GLY A 42 -2.27 -5.27 -1.27
N SER A 43 -2.63 -6.11 -0.33
CA SER A 43 -3.79 -5.93 0.52
C SER A 43 -3.45 -6.18 1.98
N VAL A 44 -4.07 -5.42 2.87
CA VAL A 44 -3.86 -5.53 4.32
C VAL A 44 -5.18 -5.44 5.07
N ARG A 45 -5.21 -5.93 6.31
CA ARG A 45 -6.35 -5.70 7.20
C ARG A 45 -6.32 -4.24 7.69
N PRO A 46 -7.47 -3.55 7.81
CA PRO A 46 -7.53 -2.16 8.27
C PRO A 46 -6.81 -1.92 9.61
N GLN A 47 -6.87 -2.92 10.51
CA GLN A 47 -6.23 -2.89 11.82
C GLN A 47 -4.69 -2.96 11.76
N ASP A 48 -4.13 -3.53 10.69
CA ASP A 48 -2.69 -3.74 10.53
C ASP A 48 -2.04 -2.61 9.70
N LEU A 49 -2.86 -1.67 9.19
CA LEU A 49 -2.42 -0.56 8.33
C LEU A 49 -1.45 0.40 9.04
N ALA A 50 -1.62 0.61 10.36
CA ALA A 50 -0.67 1.37 11.16
C ALA A 50 0.70 0.68 11.24
N ALA A 51 0.71 -0.65 11.44
CA ALA A 51 1.94 -1.43 11.51
C ALA A 51 2.70 -1.44 10.18
N VAL A 52 1.99 -1.44 9.05
CA VAL A 52 2.57 -1.32 7.70
C VAL A 52 3.26 0.04 7.49
N GLN A 53 2.67 1.12 7.99
CA GLN A 53 3.25 2.47 7.87
C GLN A 53 4.52 2.65 8.71
N GLU A 54 4.70 1.86 9.76
CA GLU A 54 5.89 1.90 10.63
C GLU A 54 7.06 1.04 10.11
N VAL A 55 6.88 0.32 8.99
CA VAL A 55 7.94 -0.52 8.42
C VAL A 55 9.09 0.35 7.90
N GLU A 56 10.30 0.06 8.36
CA GLU A 56 11.52 0.71 7.88
C GLU A 56 11.72 0.46 6.38
N GLY A 57 11.88 1.55 5.63
CA GLY A 57 11.96 1.58 4.17
C GLY A 57 10.67 2.06 3.49
N VAL A 58 9.57 2.19 4.22
CA VAL A 58 8.32 2.74 3.69
C VAL A 58 8.37 4.27 3.72
N ALA A 59 8.28 4.89 2.55
CA ALA A 59 8.13 6.34 2.42
C ALA A 59 6.67 6.77 2.60
N SER A 60 5.72 6.00 2.05
CA SER A 60 4.29 6.29 2.17
C SER A 60 3.42 5.06 1.95
N VAL A 61 2.26 5.01 2.60
CA VAL A 61 1.25 3.97 2.39
C VAL A 61 -0.05 4.64 1.97
N THR A 62 -0.54 4.29 0.79
CA THR A 62 -1.83 4.74 0.27
C THR A 62 -2.79 3.57 0.31
N ALA A 63 -3.89 3.71 1.06
CA ALA A 63 -4.98 2.77 0.98
C ALA A 63 -5.91 3.16 -0.18
N ASP A 64 -6.20 2.20 -1.06
CA ASP A 64 -7.19 2.35 -2.11
C ASP A 64 -8.55 2.52 -1.44
N ARG A 65 -8.95 3.77 -1.26
CA ARG A 65 -10.30 4.09 -0.87
C ARG A 65 -11.15 3.92 -2.11
N GLN A 66 -12.13 3.03 -2.04
CA GLN A 66 -13.11 2.86 -3.11
C GLN A 66 -13.86 4.20 -3.27
N VAL A 67 -13.41 5.03 -4.21
CA VAL A 67 -14.08 6.28 -4.54
C VAL A 67 -15.33 5.89 -5.32
N SER A 68 -16.45 5.76 -4.61
CA SER A 68 -17.75 5.63 -5.28
C SER A 68 -18.08 6.99 -5.87
N LEU A 69 -18.05 7.10 -7.20
CA LEU A 69 -18.74 8.19 -7.86
C LEU A 69 -20.22 8.09 -7.45
N PRO A 70 -20.84 9.16 -6.94
CA PRO A 70 -22.27 9.15 -6.72
C PRO A 70 -22.96 8.85 -8.06
N PRO A 71 -24.06 8.07 -8.06
CA PRO A 71 -24.81 7.82 -9.28
C PRO A 71 -25.22 9.14 -9.94
N PRO A 72 -25.26 9.22 -11.28
CA PRO A 72 -25.57 10.45 -12.01
C PRO A 72 -26.97 11.01 -11.71
N ASP A 73 -27.86 10.18 -11.15
CA ASP A 73 -29.23 10.54 -10.74
C ASP A 73 -29.30 11.04 -9.28
N SER A 74 -28.17 11.30 -8.62
CA SER A 74 -28.19 11.89 -7.29
C SER A 74 -28.63 13.36 -7.40
N ASP A 75 -29.75 13.70 -6.76
CA ASP A 75 -30.32 15.05 -6.65
C ASP A 75 -29.36 16.04 -5.95
N ILE A 76 -28.25 16.40 -6.59
CA ILE A 76 -27.41 17.53 -6.20
C ILE A 76 -27.86 18.71 -7.05
N GLN A 77 -28.59 19.64 -6.42
CA GLN A 77 -28.72 21.02 -6.86
C GLN A 77 -27.66 21.89 -6.17
#